data_AF-A0A1V2Q5X0-F1
#
_entry.id   AF-A0A1V2Q5X0-F1
#
_cell.length_a   1.000
_cell.length_b   1.000
_cell.length_c   1.000
_cell.angle_alpha   90.00
_cell.angle_beta   90.00
_cell.angle_gamma   90.00
#
_symmetry.space_group_name_H-M   'P 1'
#
loop_
_entity.id
_entity.type
_entity.pdbx_description
1 polymer ?
#
loop_
_entity_poly.entity_id
_entity_poly.type
_entity_poly.pdbx_seq_one_letter_code
_entity_poly.pdbx_strand_id
1 'polypeptide(L)'
;MWKVLTGLVLVVLVVWRPGVASFGGAVCGTWVVLALLQVGLLLGAVLFRVRVPLVVIGIGGEVRTWNRPHLRVVWRTIPLLVSVGLTSIKAPVRRRLWLTGLTSVVLSTAAVGAVWLGALVWADGDQPFLRGFAIAGTAVLVNGLWPRRGAGTTSPGWFVFALPRVSARTAAEFEATPLVNKVSDALEVGDLDRAEAIADELVERHPTLLVAIGARIAVLTLRTKYGEALHMVSSLVGRTDLGPRDMAFVLAEMASSTAIAIEGGQLPADIGLPAAKRAADGAMQCGYPRYRCTGTLAQLALLENDHAAALVLANQAKKTSESGLARADALATIARAQMAAGDNAAARATLVEAQELAGWMPRVAETTARLNIA
;
A
#
# COMPACT_ATOMS: atom_id res chain seq x y z
N MET A 1 -7.01 15.25 14.33
CA MET A 1 -8.12 15.67 13.46
C MET A 1 -9.34 14.75 13.56
N TRP A 2 -9.24 13.44 13.30
CA TRP A 2 -10.38 12.51 13.42
C TRP A 2 -11.11 12.58 14.78
N LYS A 3 -10.36 12.52 15.89
CA LYS A 3 -10.91 12.66 17.25
C LYS A 3 -11.70 13.96 17.48
N VAL A 4 -11.26 15.06 16.85
CA VAL A 4 -11.90 16.39 16.95
C VAL A 4 -13.20 16.42 16.13
N LEU A 5 -13.18 15.88 14.91
CA LEU A 5 -14.36 15.77 14.05
C LEU A 5 -15.42 14.84 14.67
N THR A 6 -15.02 13.69 15.22
CA THR A 6 -15.95 12.78 15.91
C THR A 6 -16.56 13.46 17.15
N GLY A 7 -15.76 14.18 17.93
CA GLY A 7 -16.26 14.96 19.07
C GLY A 7 -17.22 16.07 18.65
N LEU A 8 -16.93 16.79 17.56
CA LEU A 8 -17.78 17.85 17.05
C LEU A 8 -19.11 17.32 16.48
N VAL A 9 -19.09 16.19 15.77
CA VAL A 9 -20.32 15.51 15.33
C VAL A 9 -21.20 15.13 16.52
N LEU A 10 -20.61 14.55 17.57
CA LEU A 10 -21.35 14.21 18.79
C LEU A 10 -21.92 15.44 19.48
N VAL A 11 -21.14 16.52 19.62
CA VAL A 11 -21.61 17.78 20.21
C VAL A 11 -22.76 18.38 19.40
N VAL A 12 -22.64 18.44 18.07
CA VAL A 12 -23.72 18.96 17.21
C VAL A 12 -24.98 18.11 17.33
N LEU A 13 -24.87 16.78 17.31
CA LEU A 13 -26.03 15.89 17.43
C LEU A 13 -26.70 15.98 18.81
N VAL A 14 -25.91 16.11 19.87
CA VAL A 14 -26.41 16.22 21.25
C VAL A 14 -27.05 17.59 21.52
N VAL A 15 -26.46 18.67 21.01
CA VAL A 15 -26.96 20.04 21.21
C VAL A 15 -28.20 20.31 20.34
N TRP A 16 -28.26 19.74 19.13
CA TRP A 16 -29.27 20.13 18.15
C TRP A 16 -30.59 19.36 18.28
N ARG A 17 -30.56 18.11 18.79
CA ARG A 17 -31.68 17.31 19.36
C ARG A 17 -31.27 15.83 19.46
N PRO A 18 -31.02 15.30 20.66
CA PRO A 18 -30.57 13.92 20.82
C PRO A 18 -31.71 12.94 20.52
N GLY A 19 -31.42 11.89 19.76
CA GLY A 19 -32.38 10.84 19.45
C GLY A 19 -31.72 9.62 18.80
N VAL A 20 -32.27 8.43 19.05
CA VAL A 20 -31.73 7.16 18.50
C VAL A 20 -31.67 7.20 16.96
N ALA A 21 -32.69 7.80 16.33
CA ALA A 21 -32.73 8.02 14.89
C ALA A 21 -31.57 8.91 14.38
N SER A 22 -31.22 9.97 15.10
CA SER A 22 -30.09 10.86 14.75
C SER A 22 -28.75 10.12 14.83
N PHE A 23 -28.54 9.29 15.85
CA PHE A 23 -27.33 8.46 15.96
C PHE A 23 -27.29 7.38 14.88
N GLY A 24 -28.41 6.70 14.60
CA GLY A 24 -28.51 5.75 13.50
C GLY A 24 -28.18 6.39 12.15
N GLY A 25 -28.74 7.58 11.90
CA GLY A 25 -28.43 8.39 10.74
C GLY A 25 -26.94 8.73 10.64
N ALA A 26 -26.33 9.17 11.75
CA ALA A 26 -24.91 9.52 11.79
C ALA A 26 -23.98 8.34 11.50
N VAL A 27 -24.29 7.17 12.03
CA VAL A 27 -23.58 5.92 11.72
C VAL A 27 -23.71 5.65 10.22
N CYS A 28 -24.92 5.58 9.68
CA CYS A 28 -25.16 5.36 8.25
C CYS A 28 -24.45 6.39 7.37
N GLY A 29 -24.51 7.69 7.70
CA GLY A 29 -23.84 8.76 6.96
C GLY A 29 -22.33 8.59 6.93
N THR A 30 -21.74 8.18 8.06
CA THR A 30 -20.30 7.91 8.12
C THR A 30 -19.91 6.79 7.16
N TRP A 31 -20.61 5.66 7.21
CA TRP A 31 -20.34 4.49 6.37
C TRP A 31 -20.56 4.77 4.88
N VAL A 32 -21.72 5.33 4.55
CA VAL A 32 -22.12 5.58 3.16
C VAL A 32 -21.18 6.60 2.52
N VAL A 33 -20.82 7.70 3.20
CA VAL A 33 -19.91 8.68 2.61
C VAL A 33 -18.49 8.13 2.47
N LEU A 34 -17.99 7.33 3.43
CA LEU A 34 -16.70 6.63 3.28
C LEU A 34 -16.71 5.69 2.08
N ALA A 35 -17.79 4.93 1.89
CA ALA A 35 -17.94 4.04 0.74
C ALA A 35 -18.03 4.84 -0.57
N LEU A 36 -18.82 5.91 -0.63
CA LEU A 36 -18.96 6.76 -1.81
C LEU A 36 -17.65 7.42 -2.23
N LEU A 37 -16.80 7.82 -1.28
CA LEU A 37 -15.48 8.35 -1.61
C LEU A 37 -14.67 7.31 -2.40
N GLN A 38 -14.70 6.05 -1.97
CA GLN A 38 -13.94 4.97 -2.61
C GLN A 38 -14.57 4.51 -3.94
N VAL A 39 -15.90 4.41 -3.99
CA VAL A 39 -16.64 4.12 -5.22
C VAL A 39 -16.38 5.20 -6.26
N GLY A 40 -16.36 6.47 -5.86
CA GLY A 40 -16.05 7.57 -6.78
C GLY A 40 -14.59 7.55 -7.26
N LEU A 41 -13.64 7.07 -6.45
CA LEU A 41 -12.27 6.80 -6.91
C LEU A 41 -12.23 5.64 -7.91
N LEU A 42 -12.96 4.56 -7.68
CA LEU A 42 -13.04 3.43 -8.62
C LEU A 42 -13.69 3.85 -9.95
N LEU A 43 -14.80 4.56 -9.88
CA LEU A 43 -15.50 5.08 -11.05
C LEU A 43 -14.59 6.03 -11.84
N GLY A 44 -13.95 6.98 -11.15
CA GLY A 44 -12.98 7.87 -11.75
C GLY A 44 -11.78 7.12 -12.35
N ALA A 45 -11.33 6.05 -11.73
CA ALA A 45 -10.22 5.26 -12.25
C ALA A 45 -10.59 4.56 -13.57
N VAL A 46 -11.79 4.00 -13.66
CA VAL A 46 -12.35 3.43 -14.88
C VAL A 46 -12.51 4.50 -15.97
N LEU A 47 -13.14 5.63 -15.65
CA LEU A 47 -13.42 6.72 -16.61
C LEU A 47 -12.12 7.34 -17.18
N PHE A 48 -11.11 7.54 -16.33
CA PHE A 48 -9.87 8.24 -16.72
C PHE A 48 -8.69 7.30 -17.00
N ARG A 49 -8.94 5.99 -17.07
CA ARG A 49 -7.94 4.94 -17.37
C ARG A 49 -6.76 4.96 -16.39
N VAL A 50 -7.05 5.08 -15.10
CA VAL A 50 -6.10 4.87 -14.00
C VAL A 50 -6.18 3.40 -13.60
N ARG A 51 -5.04 2.77 -13.35
CA ARG A 51 -4.98 1.37 -12.91
C ARG A 51 -5.26 1.30 -11.42
N VAL A 52 -6.02 0.27 -11.05
CA VAL A 52 -6.36 -0.07 -9.68
C VAL A 52 -5.64 -1.37 -9.34
N PRO A 53 -4.42 -1.33 -8.79
CA PRO A 53 -3.68 -2.54 -8.44
C PRO A 53 -4.28 -3.27 -7.24
N LEU A 54 -4.99 -2.56 -6.36
CA LEU A 54 -5.48 -3.10 -5.10
C LEU A 54 -6.85 -2.53 -4.74
N VAL A 55 -7.78 -3.41 -4.39
CA VAL A 55 -9.04 -3.09 -3.74
C VAL A 55 -9.16 -3.93 -2.48
N VAL A 56 -9.24 -3.28 -1.33
CA VAL A 56 -9.47 -3.95 -0.04
C VAL A 56 -10.88 -3.62 0.42
N ILE A 57 -11.69 -4.65 0.64
CA ILE A 57 -13.04 -4.56 1.17
C ILE A 57 -13.03 -5.15 2.58
N GLY A 58 -12.94 -4.27 3.56
CA GLY A 58 -13.13 -4.53 4.97
C GLY A 58 -11.90 -4.24 5.84
N ILE A 59 -12.03 -4.61 7.11
CA ILE A 59 -11.00 -4.58 8.14
C ILE A 59 -10.89 -5.99 8.75
N GLY A 60 -9.73 -6.31 9.33
CA GLY A 60 -9.49 -7.58 10.01
C GLY A 60 -8.74 -8.57 9.13
N GLY A 61 -8.96 -9.86 9.39
CA GLY A 61 -8.33 -10.96 8.67
C GLY A 61 -8.81 -11.04 7.22
N GLU A 62 -7.92 -11.50 6.33
CA GLU A 62 -8.28 -11.87 4.96
C GLU A 62 -9.17 -13.11 4.99
N VAL A 63 -10.35 -13.01 4.37
CA VAL A 63 -11.29 -14.14 4.21
C VAL A 63 -11.13 -14.75 2.82
N ARG A 64 -11.01 -13.89 1.80
CA ARG A 64 -10.87 -14.31 0.41
C ARG A 64 -10.10 -13.27 -0.37
N THR A 65 -9.23 -13.72 -1.26
CA THR A 65 -8.56 -12.87 -2.23
C THR A 65 -8.83 -13.37 -3.63
N TRP A 66 -9.11 -12.42 -4.53
CA TRP A 66 -9.14 -12.65 -5.96
C TRP A 66 -7.95 -11.95 -6.59
N ASN A 67 -7.07 -12.73 -7.20
CA ASN A 67 -5.95 -12.22 -7.95
C ASN A 67 -6.29 -12.28 -9.44
N ARG A 68 -6.24 -11.13 -10.11
CA ARG A 68 -6.26 -11.03 -11.57
C ARG A 68 -4.95 -10.36 -12.01
N PRO A 69 -4.53 -10.51 -13.27
CA PRO A 69 -3.42 -9.73 -13.80
C PRO A 69 -3.65 -8.25 -13.45
N HIS A 70 -2.70 -7.66 -12.71
CA HIS A 70 -2.71 -6.24 -12.38
C HIS A 70 -3.80 -5.74 -11.43
N LEU A 71 -4.59 -6.63 -10.79
CA LEU A 71 -5.63 -6.29 -9.82
C LEU A 71 -5.72 -7.37 -8.73
N ARG A 72 -5.50 -6.95 -7.49
CA ARG A 72 -5.80 -7.75 -6.29
C ARG A 72 -7.04 -7.21 -5.59
N VAL A 73 -8.03 -8.07 -5.38
CA VAL A 73 -9.21 -7.75 -4.56
C VAL A 73 -9.17 -8.58 -3.29
N VAL A 74 -9.13 -7.94 -2.14
CA VAL A 74 -9.05 -8.57 -0.81
C VAL A 74 -10.36 -8.35 -0.06
N TRP A 75 -11.06 -9.44 0.26
CA TRP A 75 -12.20 -9.43 1.18
C TRP A 75 -11.73 -9.73 2.59
N ARG A 76 -12.10 -8.87 3.55
CA ARG A 76 -11.75 -9.02 4.96
C ARG A 76 -12.97 -9.33 5.82
N THR A 77 -12.72 -9.82 7.03
CA THR A 77 -13.73 -10.30 7.98
C THR A 77 -14.86 -9.30 8.21
N ILE A 78 -14.53 -8.01 8.30
CA ILE A 78 -15.48 -6.96 8.62
C ILE A 78 -15.61 -6.05 7.38
N PRO A 79 -16.61 -6.22 6.50
CA PRO A 79 -16.72 -5.58 5.18
C PRO A 79 -17.23 -4.14 5.24
N LEU A 80 -16.54 -3.34 6.05
CA LEU A 80 -17.01 -2.06 6.53
C LEU A 80 -16.28 -0.90 5.84
N LEU A 81 -14.99 -1.04 5.55
CA LEU A 81 -14.21 -0.02 4.85
C LEU A 81 -13.79 -0.52 3.48
N VAL A 82 -13.86 0.35 2.48
CA VAL A 82 -13.22 0.10 1.19
C VAL A 82 -11.94 0.92 1.13
N SER A 83 -10.86 0.36 0.59
CA SER A 83 -9.62 1.07 0.31
C SER A 83 -9.14 0.70 -1.08
N VAL A 84 -8.72 1.70 -1.84
CA VAL A 84 -8.37 1.57 -3.25
C VAL A 84 -6.95 2.12 -3.46
N GLY A 85 -6.07 1.29 -4.01
CA GLY A 85 -4.78 1.72 -4.54
C GLY A 85 -4.95 2.28 -5.94
N LEU A 86 -4.27 3.39 -6.26
CA LEU A 86 -4.31 4.01 -7.59
C LEU A 86 -2.90 4.18 -8.14
N THR A 87 -2.66 3.75 -9.37
CA THR A 87 -1.46 4.06 -10.14
C THR A 87 -1.85 4.42 -11.58
N SER A 88 -1.17 5.38 -12.20
CA SER A 88 -1.52 5.78 -13.56
C SER A 88 -0.65 5.07 -14.58
N ILE A 89 -1.30 4.45 -15.56
CA ILE A 89 -0.64 3.68 -16.64
C ILE A 89 -0.39 4.52 -17.90
N LYS A 90 -0.96 5.72 -18.01
CA LYS A 90 -0.87 6.57 -19.20
C LYS A 90 -0.64 8.03 -18.84
N ALA A 91 0.20 8.70 -19.62
CA ALA A 91 0.27 10.15 -19.62
C ALA A 91 -1.06 10.78 -20.12
N PRO A 92 -1.39 12.03 -19.73
CA PRO A 92 -0.80 12.80 -18.63
C PRO A 92 -1.26 12.28 -17.25
N VAL A 93 -0.33 11.82 -16.42
CA VAL A 93 -0.62 11.12 -15.15
C VAL A 93 -1.36 12.00 -14.15
N ARG A 94 -0.86 13.22 -13.91
CA ARG A 94 -1.43 14.16 -12.94
C ARG A 94 -2.88 14.49 -13.24
N ARG A 95 -3.21 14.78 -14.50
CA ARG A 95 -4.58 15.10 -14.92
C ARG A 95 -5.53 13.94 -14.68
N ARG A 96 -5.12 12.70 -15.00
CA ARG A 96 -5.96 11.51 -14.79
C ARG A 96 -6.24 11.28 -13.30
N LEU A 97 -5.19 11.33 -12.47
CA LEU A 97 -5.33 11.17 -11.01
C LEU A 97 -6.16 12.30 -10.38
N TRP A 98 -6.00 13.53 -10.85
CA TRP A 98 -6.80 14.67 -10.41
C TRP A 98 -8.27 14.48 -10.76
N LEU A 99 -8.60 14.08 -12.00
CA LEU A 99 -9.97 13.80 -12.43
C LEU A 99 -10.60 12.62 -11.66
N THR A 100 -9.80 11.60 -11.33
CA THR A 100 -10.25 10.50 -10.45
C THR A 100 -10.60 11.00 -9.05
N GLY A 101 -9.73 11.82 -8.45
CA GLY A 101 -10.02 12.47 -7.16
C GLY A 101 -11.24 13.38 -7.22
N LEU A 102 -11.40 14.14 -8.30
CA LEU A 102 -12.55 15.03 -8.52
C LEU A 102 -13.86 14.24 -8.60
N THR A 103 -13.88 13.08 -9.26
CA THR A 103 -15.06 12.21 -9.35
C THR A 103 -15.51 11.73 -7.97
N SER A 104 -14.56 11.33 -7.14
CA SER A 104 -14.79 10.98 -5.73
C SER A 104 -15.44 12.12 -4.96
N VAL A 105 -14.87 13.33 -5.05
CA VAL A 105 -15.39 14.50 -4.35
C VAL A 105 -16.76 14.93 -4.85
N VAL A 106 -17.00 14.94 -6.16
CA VAL A 106 -18.29 15.34 -6.75
C VAL A 106 -19.38 14.35 -6.33
N LEU A 107 -19.13 13.04 -6.43
CA LEU A 107 -20.10 12.02 -6.06
C LEU A 107 -20.49 12.11 -4.58
N SER A 108 -19.50 12.21 -3.68
CA SER A 108 -19.76 12.32 -2.25
C SER A 108 -20.43 13.65 -1.86
N THR A 109 -20.02 14.76 -2.48
CA THR A 109 -20.67 16.07 -2.27
C THR A 109 -22.12 16.07 -2.74
N ALA A 110 -22.40 15.49 -3.91
CA ALA A 110 -23.77 15.40 -4.43
C ALA A 110 -24.67 14.57 -3.52
N ALA A 111 -24.18 13.43 -3.01
CA ALA A 111 -24.94 12.60 -2.08
C ALA A 111 -25.22 13.30 -0.75
N VAL A 112 -24.20 13.93 -0.14
CA VAL A 112 -24.38 14.70 1.10
C VAL A 112 -25.32 15.90 0.88
N GLY A 113 -25.20 16.60 -0.25
CA GLY A 113 -26.07 17.69 -0.63
C GLY A 113 -27.53 17.27 -0.81
N ALA A 114 -27.78 16.14 -1.49
CA ALA A 114 -29.12 15.58 -1.64
C ALA A 114 -29.76 15.22 -0.29
N VAL A 115 -28.98 14.68 0.66
CA VAL A 115 -29.48 14.38 2.01
C VAL A 115 -29.74 15.65 2.82
N TRP A 116 -28.92 16.69 2.68
CA TRP A 116 -29.21 18.00 3.28
C TRP A 116 -30.50 18.62 2.74
N LEU A 117 -30.75 18.54 1.43
CA LEU A 117 -32.00 19.00 0.82
C LEU A 117 -33.20 18.20 1.35
N GLY A 118 -33.08 16.88 1.47
CA GLY A 118 -34.10 16.04 2.09
C GLY A 118 -34.36 16.36 3.57
N ALA A 119 -33.31 16.71 4.32
CA ALA A 119 -33.40 17.00 5.75
C ALA A 119 -33.95 18.41 6.07
N LEU A 120 -33.81 19.37 5.14
CA LEU A 120 -34.15 20.79 5.36
C LEU A 120 -35.32 21.30 4.52
N VAL A 121 -35.51 20.79 3.30
CA VAL A 121 -36.41 21.40 2.30
C VAL A 121 -37.58 20.49 1.93
N TRP A 122 -37.36 19.18 1.81
CA TRP A 122 -38.37 18.26 1.25
C TRP A 122 -39.23 17.51 2.28
N ALA A 123 -39.05 17.79 3.57
CA ALA A 123 -39.80 17.11 4.62
C ALA A 123 -40.68 18.11 5.39
N ASP A 124 -41.99 17.91 5.32
CA ASP A 124 -42.98 18.64 6.11
C ASP A 124 -42.91 18.32 7.63
N GLY A 125 -41.94 17.49 8.07
CA GLY A 125 -41.76 17.06 9.46
C GLY A 125 -40.30 16.85 9.88
N ASP A 126 -40.07 16.66 11.19
CA ASP A 126 -38.73 16.47 11.75
C ASP A 126 -38.12 15.14 11.29
N GLN A 127 -36.98 15.20 10.57
CA GLN A 127 -36.25 14.04 10.02
C GLN A 127 -34.91 13.84 10.76
N PRO A 128 -34.91 13.36 12.01
CA PRO A 128 -33.71 13.23 12.83
C PRO A 128 -32.65 12.32 12.19
N PHE A 129 -33.09 11.26 11.48
CA PHE A 129 -32.18 10.36 10.77
C PHE A 129 -31.42 11.06 9.65
N LEU A 130 -32.11 11.77 8.75
CA LEU A 130 -31.45 12.46 7.63
C LEU A 130 -30.51 13.56 8.13
N ARG A 131 -30.87 14.28 9.20
CA ARG A 131 -29.97 15.25 9.84
C ARG A 131 -28.72 14.59 10.41
N GLY A 132 -28.90 13.48 11.14
CA GLY A 132 -27.80 12.66 11.64
C GLY A 132 -26.83 12.25 10.53
N PHE A 133 -27.38 11.71 9.44
CA PHE A 133 -26.64 11.33 8.26
C PHE A 133 -25.90 12.52 7.66
N ALA A 134 -26.57 13.64 7.44
CA ALA A 134 -26.01 14.81 6.78
C ALA A 134 -24.84 15.39 7.57
N ILE A 135 -24.96 15.50 8.90
CA ILE A 135 -23.90 16.01 9.78
C ILE A 135 -22.68 15.10 9.73
N ALA A 136 -22.86 13.80 10.01
CA ALA A 136 -21.73 12.86 10.05
C ALA A 136 -21.10 12.67 8.66
N GLY A 137 -21.93 12.59 7.62
CA GLY A 137 -21.48 12.53 6.22
C GLY A 137 -20.68 13.76 5.81
N THR A 138 -21.12 14.96 6.20
CA THR A 138 -20.37 16.21 5.98
C THR A 138 -19.02 16.16 6.69
N ALA A 139 -18.96 15.71 7.95
CA ALA A 139 -17.71 15.59 8.69
C ALA A 139 -16.73 14.61 8.01
N VAL A 140 -17.22 13.46 7.52
CA VAL A 140 -16.41 12.52 6.73
C VAL A 140 -15.91 13.16 5.44
N LEU A 141 -16.78 13.84 4.70
CA LEU A 141 -16.43 14.52 3.46
C LEU A 141 -15.33 15.56 3.71
N VAL A 142 -15.50 16.46 4.68
CA VAL A 142 -14.50 17.47 5.06
C VAL A 142 -13.18 16.82 5.47
N ASN A 143 -13.21 15.75 6.26
CA ASN A 143 -12.00 14.99 6.61
C ASN A 143 -11.31 14.36 5.39
N GLY A 144 -12.08 13.91 4.40
CA GLY A 144 -11.58 13.37 3.13
C GLY A 144 -11.00 14.44 2.21
N LEU A 145 -11.55 15.67 2.26
CA LEU A 145 -11.09 16.84 1.52
C LEU A 145 -9.82 17.46 2.10
N TRP A 146 -9.50 17.18 3.36
CA TRP A 146 -8.23 17.63 3.94
C TRP A 146 -7.03 16.97 3.22
N PRO A 147 -6.12 17.74 2.61
CA PRO A 147 -5.06 17.21 1.76
C PRO A 147 -4.01 16.49 2.61
N ARG A 148 -3.99 15.16 2.55
CA ARG A 148 -3.05 14.30 3.26
C ARG A 148 -2.45 13.28 2.32
N ARG A 149 -1.14 13.12 2.38
CA ARG A 149 -0.39 12.08 1.69
C ARG A 149 0.64 11.51 2.64
N GLY A 150 0.45 10.26 3.04
CA GLY A 150 1.40 9.48 3.82
C GLY A 150 2.01 8.35 2.99
N ALA A 151 2.76 7.48 3.65
CA ALA A 151 3.27 6.25 3.03
C ALA A 151 2.17 5.19 2.87
N GLY A 152 1.17 5.16 3.76
CA GLY A 152 0.07 4.19 3.72
C GLY A 152 -1.19 4.64 2.97
N THR A 153 -1.49 5.94 2.95
CA THR A 153 -2.76 6.45 2.41
C THR A 153 -2.60 7.83 1.76
N THR A 154 -3.45 8.11 0.77
CA THR A 154 -3.58 9.43 0.15
C THR A 154 -5.06 9.82 0.17
N SER A 155 -5.38 11.01 0.65
CA SER A 155 -6.77 11.47 0.74
C SER A 155 -7.29 11.94 -0.62
N PRO A 156 -8.61 11.81 -0.91
CA PRO A 156 -9.23 12.42 -2.09
C PRO A 156 -8.94 13.92 -2.22
N GLY A 157 -8.94 14.65 -1.11
CA GLY A 157 -8.58 16.06 -1.05
C GLY A 157 -7.15 16.36 -1.50
N TRP A 158 -6.20 15.45 -1.26
CA TRP A 158 -4.85 15.62 -1.77
C TRP A 158 -4.82 15.57 -3.29
N PHE A 159 -5.56 14.64 -3.91
CA PHE A 159 -5.67 14.56 -5.37
C PHE A 159 -6.29 15.81 -5.99
N VAL A 160 -7.28 16.43 -5.33
CA VAL A 160 -7.98 17.60 -5.88
C VAL A 160 -7.21 18.91 -5.63
N PHE A 161 -6.70 19.12 -4.41
CA PHE A 161 -6.14 20.41 -4.00
C PHE A 161 -4.61 20.47 -4.00
N ALA A 162 -3.92 19.36 -3.69
CA ALA A 162 -2.47 19.37 -3.59
C ALA A 162 -1.80 18.95 -4.90
N LEU A 163 -2.28 17.89 -5.56
CA LEU A 163 -1.70 17.35 -6.78
C LEU A 163 -1.48 18.39 -7.90
N PRO A 164 -2.41 19.32 -8.20
CA PRO A 164 -2.18 20.33 -9.23
C PRO A 164 -1.02 21.30 -8.91
N ARG A 165 -0.72 21.48 -7.62
CA ARG A 165 0.34 22.37 -7.13
C ARG A 165 1.69 21.66 -6.98
N VAL A 166 1.74 20.35 -7.21
CA VAL A 166 2.98 19.58 -7.16
C VAL A 166 3.88 19.99 -8.32
N SER A 167 5.11 20.39 -8.00
CA SER A 167 6.15 20.82 -8.92
C SER A 167 7.44 20.00 -8.75
N ALA A 168 8.44 20.29 -9.58
CA ALA A 168 9.80 19.75 -9.49
C ALA A 168 9.83 18.20 -9.43
N ARG A 169 10.63 17.63 -8.52
CA ARG A 169 10.90 16.19 -8.41
C ARG A 169 9.63 15.35 -8.36
N THR A 170 8.68 15.73 -7.51
CA THR A 170 7.45 14.95 -7.34
C THR A 170 6.58 14.97 -8.61
N ALA A 171 6.57 16.07 -9.37
CA ALA A 171 5.88 16.10 -10.66
C ALA A 171 6.55 15.16 -11.67
N ALA A 172 7.88 15.16 -11.72
CA ALA A 172 8.67 14.26 -12.56
C ALA A 172 8.48 12.78 -12.17
N GLU A 173 8.37 12.46 -10.87
CA GLU A 173 8.05 11.10 -10.40
C GLU A 173 6.69 10.59 -10.93
N PHE A 174 5.68 11.47 -10.98
CA PHE A 174 4.39 11.12 -11.57
C PHE A 174 4.49 10.92 -13.09
N GLU A 175 5.32 11.69 -13.78
CA GLU A 175 5.51 11.57 -15.23
C GLU A 175 6.27 10.28 -15.59
N ALA A 176 7.18 9.82 -14.72
CA ALA A 176 7.91 8.57 -14.83
C ALA A 176 7.08 7.32 -14.49
N THR A 177 5.96 7.46 -13.77
CA THR A 177 5.13 6.33 -13.27
C THR A 177 4.73 5.31 -14.35
N PRO A 178 4.37 5.67 -15.60
CA PRO A 178 4.03 4.69 -16.62
C PRO A 178 5.19 3.75 -16.97
N LEU A 179 6.43 4.22 -16.97
CA LEU A 179 7.62 3.38 -17.20
C LEU A 179 7.90 2.48 -15.99
N VAL A 180 7.77 3.02 -14.77
CA VAL A 180 7.87 2.23 -13.53
C VAL A 180 6.88 1.07 -13.54
N ASN A 181 5.62 1.32 -13.93
CA ASN A 181 4.62 0.26 -14.04
C ASN A 181 5.03 -0.82 -15.06
N LYS A 182 5.68 -0.45 -16.18
CA LYS A 182 6.18 -1.44 -17.14
C LYS A 182 7.33 -2.29 -16.58
N VAL A 183 8.21 -1.70 -15.75
CA VAL A 183 9.23 -2.47 -15.02
C VAL A 183 8.53 -3.46 -14.09
N SER A 184 7.58 -2.99 -13.27
CA SER A 184 6.83 -3.86 -12.36
C SER A 184 6.09 -4.98 -13.10
N ASP A 185 5.46 -4.69 -14.24
CA ASP A 185 4.74 -5.69 -15.04
C ASP A 185 5.69 -6.74 -15.64
N ALA A 186 6.88 -6.35 -16.09
CA ALA A 186 7.90 -7.28 -16.58
C ALA A 186 8.45 -8.15 -15.43
N LEU A 187 8.69 -7.54 -14.25
CA LEU A 187 9.08 -8.27 -13.05
C LEU A 187 7.98 -9.23 -12.58
N GLU A 188 6.70 -8.89 -12.65
CA GLU A 188 5.59 -9.77 -12.23
C GLU A 188 5.57 -11.10 -13.01
N VAL A 189 6.00 -11.09 -14.28
CA VAL A 189 6.03 -12.29 -15.14
C VAL A 189 7.42 -12.93 -15.27
N GLY A 190 8.43 -12.41 -14.57
CA GLY A 190 9.80 -12.95 -14.60
C GLY A 190 10.64 -12.57 -15.83
N ASP A 191 10.21 -11.58 -16.61
CA ASP A 191 10.97 -11.06 -17.76
C ASP A 191 12.03 -10.05 -17.28
N LEU A 192 13.12 -10.58 -16.70
CA LEU A 192 14.17 -9.78 -16.08
C LEU A 192 14.98 -8.95 -17.08
N ASP A 193 15.18 -9.47 -18.30
CA ASP A 193 15.91 -8.76 -19.36
C ASP A 193 15.15 -7.51 -19.80
N ARG A 194 13.84 -7.65 -20.02
CA ARG A 194 12.99 -6.49 -20.34
C ARG A 194 12.87 -5.52 -19.17
N ALA A 195 12.71 -6.03 -17.95
CA ALA A 195 12.62 -5.19 -16.77
C ALA A 195 13.89 -4.35 -16.58
N GLU A 196 15.06 -4.96 -16.80
CA GLU A 196 16.37 -4.31 -16.75
C GLU A 196 16.50 -3.24 -17.83
N ALA A 197 16.22 -3.56 -19.09
CA ALA A 197 16.30 -2.58 -20.18
C ALA A 197 15.44 -1.33 -19.93
N ILE A 198 14.21 -1.52 -19.41
CA ILE A 198 13.32 -0.39 -19.09
C ILE A 198 13.80 0.37 -17.85
N ALA A 199 14.33 -0.32 -16.84
CA ALA A 199 14.88 0.34 -15.65
C ALA A 199 16.12 1.16 -15.99
N ASP A 200 16.96 0.70 -16.92
CA ASP A 200 18.13 1.42 -17.40
C ASP A 200 17.74 2.67 -18.19
N GLU A 201 16.78 2.55 -19.12
CA GLU A 201 16.19 3.71 -19.82
C GLU A 201 15.63 4.73 -18.82
N LEU A 202 15.00 4.24 -17.74
CA LEU A 202 14.40 5.08 -16.72
C LEU A 202 15.46 5.84 -15.90
N VAL A 203 16.53 5.16 -15.48
CA VAL A 203 17.64 5.77 -14.74
C VAL A 203 18.43 6.73 -15.62
N GLU A 204 18.66 6.40 -16.90
CA GLU A 204 19.34 7.29 -17.85
C GLU A 204 18.57 8.62 -18.01
N ARG A 205 17.24 8.54 -18.19
CA ARG A 205 16.40 9.74 -18.33
C ARG A 205 16.20 10.51 -17.03
N HIS A 206 16.19 9.80 -15.90
CA HIS A 206 15.78 10.34 -14.62
C HIS A 206 16.69 9.87 -13.47
N PRO A 207 18.00 10.18 -13.50
CA PRO A 207 19.00 9.57 -12.62
C PRO A 207 18.80 9.91 -11.13
N THR A 208 18.07 10.98 -10.83
CA THR A 208 17.86 11.46 -9.46
C THR A 208 16.46 11.17 -8.91
N LEU A 209 15.55 10.58 -9.70
CA LEU A 209 14.20 10.28 -9.23
C LEU A 209 14.17 9.00 -8.41
N LEU A 210 13.54 9.06 -7.23
CA LEU A 210 13.42 7.89 -6.34
C LEU A 210 12.71 6.71 -7.01
N VAL A 211 11.72 6.97 -7.86
CA VAL A 211 10.97 5.92 -8.56
C VAL A 211 11.82 5.22 -9.63
N ALA A 212 12.79 5.91 -10.24
CA ALA A 212 13.73 5.33 -11.19
C ALA A 212 14.75 4.44 -10.47
N ILE A 213 15.33 4.98 -9.41
CA ILE A 213 16.29 4.27 -8.55
C ILE A 213 15.63 3.04 -7.92
N GLY A 214 14.41 3.17 -7.41
CA GLY A 214 13.63 2.05 -6.85
C GLY A 214 13.32 0.94 -7.86
N ALA A 215 13.00 1.30 -9.11
CA ALA A 215 12.81 0.32 -10.18
C ALA A 215 14.11 -0.46 -10.48
N ARG A 216 15.26 0.22 -10.51
CA ARG A 216 16.57 -0.41 -10.68
C ARG A 216 16.93 -1.31 -9.49
N ILE A 217 16.67 -0.87 -8.25
CA ILE A 217 16.87 -1.69 -7.04
C ILE A 217 16.05 -2.99 -7.11
N ALA A 218 14.79 -2.92 -7.54
CA ALA A 218 13.94 -4.10 -7.67
C ALA A 218 14.49 -5.09 -8.71
N VAL A 219 14.97 -4.60 -9.86
CA VAL A 219 15.65 -5.42 -10.87
C VAL A 219 16.92 -6.06 -10.30
N LEU A 220 17.80 -5.27 -9.69
CA LEU A 220 19.05 -5.77 -9.10
C LEU A 220 18.77 -6.86 -8.06
N THR A 221 17.75 -6.66 -7.23
CA THR A 221 17.32 -7.64 -6.23
C THR A 221 16.87 -8.94 -6.88
N LEU A 222 16.02 -8.89 -7.90
CA LEU A 222 15.54 -10.10 -8.58
C LEU A 222 16.62 -10.75 -9.48
N ARG A 223 17.66 -10.01 -9.84
CA ARG A 223 18.90 -10.51 -10.46
C ARG A 223 19.92 -11.04 -9.44
N THR A 224 19.59 -11.07 -8.15
CA THR A 224 20.48 -11.49 -7.06
C THR A 224 21.73 -10.61 -6.84
N LYS A 225 21.73 -9.38 -7.38
CA LYS A 225 22.78 -8.37 -7.19
C LYS A 225 22.50 -7.53 -5.93
N TYR A 226 22.38 -8.21 -4.79
CA TYR A 226 21.92 -7.59 -3.53
C TYR A 226 22.86 -6.52 -2.98
N GLY A 227 24.17 -6.70 -3.11
CA GLY A 227 25.17 -5.70 -2.71
C GLY A 227 25.04 -4.40 -3.51
N GLU A 228 24.83 -4.50 -4.83
CA GLU A 228 24.59 -3.33 -5.69
C GLU A 228 23.27 -2.63 -5.33
N ALA A 229 22.20 -3.40 -5.10
CA ALA A 229 20.91 -2.88 -4.65
C ALA A 229 21.03 -2.14 -3.31
N LEU A 230 21.71 -2.75 -2.34
CA LEU A 230 21.95 -2.18 -1.02
C LEU A 230 22.81 -0.91 -1.09
N HIS A 231 23.86 -0.90 -1.91
CA HIS A 231 24.69 0.29 -2.12
C HIS A 231 23.85 1.44 -2.69
N MET A 232 23.03 1.15 -3.70
CA MET A 232 22.17 2.14 -4.34
C MET A 232 21.17 2.76 -3.36
N VAL A 233 20.47 1.97 -2.55
CA VAL A 233 19.53 2.52 -1.54
C VAL A 233 20.26 3.26 -0.42
N SER A 234 21.43 2.78 0.01
CA SER A 234 22.21 3.43 1.08
C SER A 234 22.66 4.83 0.67
N SER A 235 22.95 5.05 -0.61
CA SER A 235 23.31 6.37 -1.16
C SER A 235 22.17 7.41 -1.04
N LEU A 236 20.93 6.97 -0.84
CA LEU A 236 19.76 7.86 -0.72
C LEU A 236 19.58 8.44 0.68
N VAL A 237 20.15 7.82 1.72
CA VAL A 237 19.94 8.22 3.13
C VAL A 237 20.51 9.61 3.43
N GLY A 238 21.52 10.07 2.68
CA GLY A 238 22.11 11.40 2.83
C GLY A 238 21.43 12.52 2.03
N ARG A 239 20.37 12.21 1.27
CA ARG A 239 19.72 13.21 0.41
C ARG A 239 18.89 14.20 1.23
N THR A 240 19.21 15.49 1.09
CA THR A 240 18.54 16.59 1.81
C THR A 240 17.20 17.02 1.18
N ASP A 241 16.91 16.58 -0.04
CA ASP A 241 15.66 16.89 -0.74
C ASP A 241 14.50 15.96 -0.35
N LEU A 242 14.73 14.97 0.51
CA LEU A 242 13.73 13.97 0.89
C LEU A 242 12.87 14.45 2.06
N GLY A 243 11.55 14.50 1.85
CA GLY A 243 10.62 14.70 2.95
C GLY A 243 10.44 13.43 3.80
N PRO A 244 9.79 13.53 4.98
CA PRO A 244 9.61 12.39 5.89
C PRO A 244 8.98 11.16 5.23
N ARG A 245 7.98 11.37 4.35
CA ARG A 245 7.34 10.28 3.60
C ARG A 245 8.33 9.53 2.72
N ASP A 246 9.18 10.25 2.01
CA ASP A 246 10.09 9.64 1.04
C ASP A 246 11.21 8.92 1.77
N MET A 247 11.71 9.52 2.85
CA MET A 247 12.66 8.87 3.76
C MET A 247 12.06 7.58 4.37
N ALA A 248 10.77 7.57 4.70
CA ALA A 248 10.10 6.37 5.18
C ALA A 248 10.17 5.19 4.18
N PHE A 249 10.02 5.47 2.88
CA PHE A 249 10.19 4.45 1.83
C PHE A 249 11.64 4.05 1.63
N VAL A 250 12.58 5.01 1.64
CA VAL A 250 14.02 4.73 1.52
C VAL A 250 14.50 3.84 2.65
N LEU A 251 14.11 4.11 3.90
CA LEU A 251 14.49 3.32 5.06
C LEU A 251 13.83 1.92 5.06
N ALA A 252 12.58 1.82 4.59
CA ALA A 252 11.93 0.51 4.42
C ALA A 252 12.65 -0.34 3.36
N GLU A 253 13.01 0.27 2.23
CA GLU A 253 13.78 -0.38 1.17
C GLU A 253 15.19 -0.76 1.65
N MET A 254 15.85 0.12 2.42
CA MET A 254 17.16 -0.17 3.00
C MET A 254 17.10 -1.37 3.94
N ALA A 255 16.09 -1.43 4.81
CA ALA A 255 15.89 -2.58 5.69
C ALA A 255 15.69 -3.88 4.90
N SER A 256 14.85 -3.85 3.85
CA SER A 256 14.57 -5.00 2.99
C SER A 256 15.79 -5.45 2.20
N SER A 257 16.47 -4.52 1.52
CA SER A 257 17.69 -4.79 0.75
C SER A 257 18.81 -5.33 1.65
N THR A 258 18.95 -4.82 2.88
CA THR A 258 19.95 -5.31 3.84
C THR A 258 19.62 -6.75 4.26
N ALA A 259 18.36 -7.04 4.60
CA ALA A 259 17.94 -8.39 4.99
C ALA A 259 18.20 -9.41 3.87
N ILE A 260 17.85 -9.06 2.63
CA ILE A 260 18.09 -9.92 1.46
C ILE A 260 19.59 -10.10 1.19
N ALA A 261 20.40 -9.05 1.34
CA ALA A 261 21.86 -9.14 1.16
C ALA A 261 22.52 -10.07 2.20
N ILE A 262 22.05 -10.04 3.46
CA ILE A 262 22.52 -10.97 4.50
C ILE A 262 22.13 -12.40 4.14
N GLU A 263 20.87 -12.61 3.82
CA GLU A 263 20.35 -13.94 3.51
C GLU A 263 21.01 -14.55 2.27
N GLY A 264 21.34 -13.71 1.27
CA GLY A 264 22.09 -14.10 0.08
C GLY A 264 23.61 -14.19 0.28
N GLY A 265 24.12 -14.02 1.50
CA GLY A 265 25.55 -14.14 1.82
C GLY A 265 26.44 -13.01 1.31
N GLN A 266 25.86 -11.90 0.85
CA GLN A 266 26.58 -10.72 0.33
C GLN A 266 26.86 -9.66 1.40
N LEU A 267 26.33 -9.84 2.61
CA LEU A 267 26.60 -8.98 3.77
C LEU A 267 26.69 -9.83 5.05
N PRO A 268 27.73 -9.65 5.88
CA PRO A 268 27.81 -10.33 7.18
C PRO A 268 26.63 -9.97 8.10
N ALA A 269 26.05 -10.98 8.75
CA ALA A 269 24.85 -10.82 9.57
C ALA A 269 25.10 -9.93 10.81
N ASP A 270 26.25 -10.04 11.44
CA ASP A 270 26.68 -9.25 12.61
C ASP A 270 26.74 -7.75 12.31
N ILE A 271 27.06 -7.38 11.07
CA ILE A 271 27.08 -5.99 10.61
C ILE A 271 25.71 -5.55 10.11
N GLY A 272 25.09 -6.35 9.24
CA GLY A 272 23.89 -5.97 8.51
C GLY A 272 22.63 -5.94 9.38
N LEU A 273 22.48 -6.90 10.29
CA LEU A 273 21.24 -7.09 11.03
C LEU A 273 20.91 -5.89 11.96
N PRO A 274 21.85 -5.32 12.74
CA PRO A 274 21.59 -4.10 13.50
C PRO A 274 21.22 -2.91 12.61
N ALA A 275 21.83 -2.79 11.42
CA ALA A 275 21.54 -1.71 10.48
C ALA A 275 20.13 -1.85 9.88
N ALA A 276 19.75 -3.06 9.47
CA ALA A 276 18.43 -3.33 8.91
C ALA A 276 17.31 -3.06 9.93
N LYS A 277 17.51 -3.42 11.20
CA LYS A 277 16.58 -3.12 12.29
C LYS A 277 16.40 -1.62 12.50
N ARG A 278 17.50 -0.88 12.61
CA ARG A 278 17.45 0.60 12.73
C ARG A 278 16.74 1.24 11.55
N ALA A 279 16.97 0.74 10.33
CA ALA A 279 16.28 1.21 9.14
C ALA A 279 14.77 0.91 9.19
N ALA A 280 14.37 -0.31 9.60
CA ALA A 280 12.95 -0.67 9.74
C ALA A 280 12.24 0.19 10.80
N ASP A 281 12.88 0.41 11.96
CA ASP A 281 12.36 1.27 13.01
C ASP A 281 12.27 2.74 12.57
N GLY A 282 13.32 3.23 11.90
CA GLY A 282 13.35 4.58 11.32
C GLY A 282 12.24 4.78 10.28
N ALA A 283 11.99 3.78 9.43
CA ALA A 283 10.89 3.81 8.47
C ALA A 283 9.54 3.98 9.18
N MET A 284 9.30 3.20 10.24
CA MET A 284 8.06 3.29 11.04
C MET A 284 7.93 4.65 11.75
N GLN A 285 9.03 5.18 12.29
CA GLN A 285 9.06 6.52 12.91
C GLN A 285 8.78 7.63 11.89
N CYS A 286 9.23 7.48 10.64
CA CYS A 286 8.91 8.38 9.53
C CYS A 286 7.49 8.17 8.95
N GLY A 287 6.69 7.26 9.52
CA GLY A 287 5.28 7.05 9.17
C GLY A 287 5.03 5.93 8.16
N TYR A 288 6.01 5.06 7.89
CA TYR A 288 5.78 3.84 7.13
C TYR A 288 4.89 2.87 7.95
N PRO A 289 3.79 2.34 7.40
CA PRO A 289 2.91 1.48 8.18
C PRO A 289 3.58 0.16 8.55
N ARG A 290 3.61 -0.18 9.85
CA ARG A 290 4.20 -1.44 10.34
C ARG A 290 3.69 -2.67 9.62
N TYR A 291 2.39 -2.72 9.28
CA TYR A 291 1.82 -3.87 8.58
C TYR A 291 2.46 -4.10 7.20
N ARG A 292 2.95 -3.04 6.52
CA ARG A 292 3.70 -3.15 5.25
C ARG A 292 5.16 -3.55 5.44
N CYS A 293 5.73 -3.40 6.63
CA CYS A 293 7.07 -3.88 6.97
C CYS A 293 7.09 -5.35 7.40
N THR A 294 5.93 -6.01 7.54
CA THR A 294 5.87 -7.36 8.15
C THR A 294 6.69 -8.40 7.39
N GLY A 295 6.83 -8.30 6.07
CA GLY A 295 7.71 -9.18 5.28
C GLY A 295 9.18 -9.02 5.67
N THR A 296 9.69 -7.79 5.66
CA THR A 296 11.06 -7.48 6.10
C THR A 296 11.29 -7.87 7.55
N LEU A 297 10.36 -7.55 8.46
CA LEU A 297 10.46 -7.92 9.87
C LEU A 297 10.49 -9.45 10.07
N ALA A 298 9.74 -10.21 9.26
CA ALA A 298 9.78 -11.65 9.30
C ALA A 298 11.13 -12.21 8.85
N GLN A 299 11.72 -11.64 7.79
CA GLN A 299 13.03 -12.01 7.30
C GLN A 299 14.12 -11.69 8.33
N LEU A 300 14.03 -10.53 9.00
CA LEU A 300 14.95 -10.20 10.10
C LEU A 300 14.82 -11.17 11.27
N ALA A 301 13.60 -11.54 11.68
CA ALA A 301 13.40 -12.54 12.72
C ALA A 301 13.96 -13.92 12.32
N LEU A 302 13.82 -14.31 11.05
CA LEU A 302 14.42 -15.54 10.52
C LEU A 302 15.95 -15.51 10.61
N LEU A 303 16.58 -14.40 10.21
CA LEU A 303 18.04 -14.20 10.30
C LEU A 303 18.56 -14.20 11.75
N GLU A 304 17.70 -13.92 12.72
CA GLU A 304 17.99 -14.00 14.16
C GLU A 304 17.77 -15.38 14.76
N ASN A 305 17.34 -16.35 13.95
CA ASN A 305 16.89 -17.67 14.41
C ASN A 305 15.64 -17.63 15.32
N ASP A 306 14.86 -16.55 15.29
CA ASP A 306 13.53 -16.51 15.92
C ASP A 306 12.46 -17.00 14.93
N HIS A 307 12.43 -18.33 14.75
CA HIS A 307 11.56 -18.98 13.77
C HIS A 307 10.07 -18.77 14.09
N ALA A 308 9.71 -18.69 15.37
CA ALA A 308 8.33 -18.47 15.81
C ALA A 308 7.84 -17.07 15.40
N ALA A 309 8.63 -16.03 15.70
CA ALA A 309 8.30 -14.68 15.28
C ALA A 309 8.31 -14.54 13.75
N ALA A 310 9.27 -15.16 13.06
CA ALA A 310 9.34 -15.19 11.61
C ALA A 310 8.05 -15.77 11.00
N LEU A 311 7.55 -16.89 11.52
CA LEU A 311 6.30 -17.50 11.05
C LEU A 311 5.08 -16.61 11.28
N VAL A 312 4.96 -15.98 12.46
CA VAL A 312 3.83 -15.09 12.77
C VAL A 312 3.83 -13.88 11.82
N LEU A 313 4.99 -13.24 11.68
CA LEU A 313 5.15 -12.04 10.84
C LEU A 313 5.00 -12.37 9.35
N ALA A 314 5.57 -13.48 8.87
CA ALA A 314 5.46 -13.88 7.46
C ALA A 314 4.03 -14.30 7.10
N ASN A 315 3.29 -14.94 8.02
CA ASN A 315 1.86 -15.19 7.82
C ASN A 315 1.06 -13.90 7.74
N GLN A 316 1.41 -12.88 8.54
CA GLN A 316 0.81 -11.56 8.42
C GLN A 316 1.17 -10.89 7.09
N ALA A 317 2.43 -10.99 6.65
CA ALA A 317 2.89 -10.49 5.37
C ALA A 317 2.14 -11.15 4.20
N LYS A 318 1.97 -12.48 4.22
CA LYS A 318 1.17 -13.22 3.23
C LYS A 318 -0.26 -12.66 3.10
N LYS A 319 -0.91 -12.42 4.24
CA LYS A 319 -2.28 -11.87 4.33
C LYS A 319 -2.40 -10.39 3.95
N THR A 320 -1.30 -9.65 3.93
CA THR A 320 -1.30 -8.19 3.73
C THR A 320 -0.54 -7.72 2.49
N SER A 321 0.14 -8.65 1.80
CA SER A 321 0.87 -8.37 0.56
C SER A 321 -0.05 -7.73 -0.49
N GLU A 322 0.52 -6.96 -1.40
CA GLU A 322 -0.25 -6.27 -2.45
C GLU A 322 0.03 -6.85 -3.85
N SER A 323 1.11 -7.64 -4.00
CA SER A 323 1.52 -8.31 -5.24
C SER A 323 1.75 -9.81 -5.07
N GLY A 324 1.76 -10.56 -6.18
CA GLY A 324 2.11 -11.98 -6.21
C GLY A 324 3.55 -12.23 -5.75
N LEU A 325 4.48 -11.39 -6.19
CA LEU A 325 5.89 -11.44 -5.79
C LEU A 325 6.07 -11.28 -4.28
N ALA A 326 5.47 -10.26 -3.66
CA ALA A 326 5.59 -10.04 -2.22
C ALA A 326 4.96 -11.20 -1.41
N ARG A 327 3.88 -11.81 -1.93
CA ARG A 327 3.26 -12.98 -1.31
C ARG A 327 4.16 -14.22 -1.43
N ALA A 328 4.77 -14.44 -2.60
CA ALA A 328 5.72 -15.53 -2.82
C ALA A 328 6.96 -15.38 -1.93
N ASP A 329 7.44 -14.16 -1.75
CA ASP A 329 8.54 -13.82 -0.83
C ASP A 329 8.22 -14.13 0.64
N ALA A 330 7.00 -13.78 1.08
CA ALA A 330 6.50 -14.14 2.41
C ALA A 330 6.38 -15.66 2.58
N LEU A 331 5.89 -16.38 1.56
CA LEU A 331 5.80 -17.84 1.56
C LEU A 331 7.19 -18.50 1.60
N ALA A 332 8.17 -17.97 0.87
CA ALA A 332 9.56 -18.44 0.96
C ALA A 332 10.12 -18.26 2.38
N THR A 333 9.80 -17.13 3.03
CA THR A 333 10.18 -16.89 4.43
C THR A 333 9.51 -17.87 5.40
N ILE A 334 8.21 -18.18 5.21
CA ILE A 334 7.50 -19.22 5.99
C ILE A 334 8.18 -20.58 5.80
N ALA A 335 8.45 -20.98 4.55
CA ALA A 335 9.07 -22.27 4.26
C ALA A 335 10.48 -22.38 4.88
N ARG A 336 11.31 -21.35 4.78
CA ARG A 336 12.64 -21.32 5.41
C ARG A 336 12.55 -21.40 6.94
N ALA A 337 11.59 -20.74 7.56
CA ALA A 337 11.36 -20.84 9.01
C ALA A 337 10.88 -22.24 9.43
N GLN A 338 10.01 -22.88 8.63
CA GLN A 338 9.58 -24.27 8.84
C GLN A 338 10.75 -25.26 8.71
N MET A 339 11.60 -25.10 7.69
CA MET A 339 12.81 -25.90 7.50
C MET A 339 13.77 -25.77 8.69
N ALA A 340 14.01 -24.53 9.15
CA ALA A 340 14.86 -24.28 10.31
C ALA A 340 14.28 -24.88 11.61
N ALA A 341 12.95 -24.96 11.72
CA ALA A 341 12.25 -25.64 12.81
C ALA A 341 12.15 -27.18 12.64
N GLY A 342 12.69 -27.75 11.55
CA GLY A 342 12.66 -29.20 11.27
C GLY A 342 11.38 -29.72 10.60
N ASP A 343 10.42 -28.85 10.27
CA ASP A 343 9.16 -29.23 9.63
C ASP A 343 9.25 -29.09 8.09
N ASN A 344 10.04 -29.98 7.49
CA ASN A 344 10.25 -30.01 6.04
C ASN A 344 8.97 -30.37 5.27
N ALA A 345 8.04 -31.11 5.89
CA ALA A 345 6.76 -31.46 5.27
C ALA A 345 5.88 -30.22 5.08
N ALA A 346 5.73 -29.39 6.12
CA ALA A 346 5.01 -28.13 6.02
C ALA A 346 5.71 -27.15 5.07
N ALA A 347 7.05 -27.12 5.06
CA ALA A 347 7.81 -26.30 4.11
C ALA A 347 7.50 -26.67 2.65
N ARG A 348 7.41 -27.97 2.31
CA ARG A 348 7.04 -28.43 0.96
C ARG A 348 5.64 -27.97 0.59
N ALA A 349 4.68 -28.13 1.49
CA ALA A 349 3.30 -27.69 1.27
C ALA A 349 3.21 -26.17 1.04
N THR A 350 3.95 -25.37 1.82
CA THR A 350 4.02 -23.91 1.65
C THR A 350 4.62 -23.52 0.30
N LEU A 351 5.67 -24.20 -0.15
CA LEU A 351 6.36 -23.87 -1.40
C LEU A 351 5.55 -24.15 -2.66
N VAL A 352 4.60 -25.09 -2.63
CA VAL A 352 3.68 -25.31 -3.75
C VAL A 352 2.95 -24.00 -4.09
N GLU A 353 2.39 -23.33 -3.09
CA GLU A 353 1.72 -22.03 -3.26
C GLU A 353 2.70 -20.96 -3.76
N ALA A 354 3.95 -20.95 -3.27
CA ALA A 354 4.97 -19.99 -3.69
C ALA A 354 5.37 -20.18 -5.17
N GLN A 355 5.47 -21.42 -5.62
CA GLN A 355 5.85 -21.78 -7.00
C GLN A 355 4.77 -21.39 -8.00
N GLU A 356 3.50 -21.60 -7.65
CA GLU A 356 2.36 -21.17 -8.48
C GLU A 356 2.35 -19.65 -8.69
N LEU A 357 2.77 -18.88 -7.68
CA LEU A 357 2.81 -17.42 -7.75
C LEU A 357 4.04 -16.89 -8.47
N ALA A 358 5.23 -17.40 -8.14
CA ALA A 358 6.50 -16.91 -8.66
C ALA A 358 7.64 -17.95 -8.51
N GLY A 359 7.48 -19.14 -9.07
CA GLY A 359 8.50 -20.20 -9.00
C GLY A 359 9.87 -19.83 -9.58
N TRP A 360 9.92 -18.87 -10.50
CA TRP A 360 11.16 -18.33 -11.06
C TRP A 360 11.91 -17.38 -10.12
N MET A 361 11.24 -16.85 -9.08
CA MET A 361 11.84 -15.87 -8.16
C MET A 361 13.00 -16.52 -7.39
N PRO A 362 14.19 -15.88 -7.30
CA PRO A 362 15.38 -16.52 -6.75
C PRO A 362 15.20 -17.13 -5.36
N ARG A 363 14.56 -16.42 -4.41
CA ARG A 363 14.31 -16.96 -3.06
C ARG A 363 13.40 -18.19 -3.09
N VAL A 364 12.38 -18.23 -3.96
CA VAL A 364 11.47 -19.39 -4.09
C VAL A 364 12.21 -20.57 -4.71
N ALA A 365 12.92 -20.34 -5.81
CA ALA A 365 13.69 -21.37 -6.51
C ALA A 365 14.78 -21.98 -5.62
N GLU A 366 15.55 -21.14 -4.93
CA GLU A 366 16.62 -21.58 -4.03
C GLU A 366 16.07 -22.38 -2.85
N THR A 367 14.98 -21.92 -2.23
CA THR A 367 14.36 -22.64 -1.11
C THR A 367 13.82 -23.99 -1.57
N THR A 368 13.22 -24.03 -2.75
CA THR A 368 12.78 -25.29 -3.38
C THR A 368 13.94 -26.24 -3.61
N ALA A 369 15.04 -25.75 -4.20
CA ALA A 369 16.21 -26.57 -4.49
C ALA A 369 16.80 -27.20 -3.22
N ARG A 370 16.93 -26.41 -2.13
CA ARG A 370 17.44 -26.90 -0.84
C ARG A 370 16.58 -28.02 -0.24
N LEU A 371 15.26 -27.96 -0.42
CA LEU A 371 14.31 -28.91 0.17
C LEU A 371 14.18 -30.22 -0.62
N ASN A 372 14.60 -30.21 -1.89
CA ASN A 372 14.58 -31.35 -2.81
C ASN A 372 15.84 -32.22 -2.73
N ILE A 373 16.83 -31.83 -1.93
CA ILE A 373 18.00 -32.68 -1.66
C ILE A 373 17.53 -33.79 -0.71
N ALA A 374 17.60 -35.03 -1.19
CA ALA A 374 17.09 -36.24 -0.56
C ALA A 374 17.91 -36.68 0.66
#